data_AF-A0A2H6NFZ9-F1
#
_entry.id   AF-A0A2H6NFZ9-F1
#
_cell.length_a   1.000
_cell.length_b   1.000
_cell.length_c   1.000
_cell.angle_alpha   90.00
_cell.angle_beta   90.00
_cell.angle_gamma   90.00
#
_symmetry.space_group_name_H-M   'P 1'
#
loop_
_entity.id
_entity.type
_entity.pdbx_description
1 polymer ?
#
loop_
_entity_poly.entity_id
_entity_poly.type
_entity_poly.pdbx_seq_one_letter_code
_entity_poly.pdbx_strand_id
1 'polypeptide(L)'
;ACGEGFCDSCSSKTRPVPERGWGPTPVRVCDNCYDNRGVQLEVAEVSTDEEGGTVIARKVGEAVQNTLGAVVTAIDIPLGLVKDAARPAYWVPDHEILHCHNCRKEFNIKLSKHHCRACGQGFCDECSHERRAVPSRGWDHPVRVCFNCNKKPGDL
;
A
#
# COMPACT_ATOMS: atom_id res chain seq x y z
N ALA A 1 11.64 -9.32 3.11
CA ALA A 1 10.46 -9.20 2.20
C ALA A 1 10.90 -8.75 0.81
N CYS A 2 10.24 -9.18 -0.28
CA CYS A 2 10.64 -8.83 -1.66
C CYS A 2 10.28 -7.38 -2.04
N GLY A 3 9.24 -6.80 -1.42
CA GLY A 3 8.78 -5.45 -1.75
C GLY A 3 7.95 -5.38 -3.05
N GLU A 4 7.68 -6.53 -3.67
CA GLU A 4 6.85 -6.64 -4.86
C GLU A 4 5.36 -6.70 -4.45
N GLY A 5 4.48 -6.25 -5.35
CA GLY A 5 3.04 -6.40 -5.17
C GLY A 5 2.64 -7.88 -5.30
N PHE A 6 1.87 -8.37 -4.33
CA PHE A 6 1.38 -9.76 -4.31
C PHE A 6 -0.14 -9.80 -4.12
N CYS A 7 -0.79 -10.80 -4.72
CA CYS A 7 -2.22 -11.01 -4.55
C CYS A 7 -2.55 -11.75 -3.25
N ASP A 8 -3.84 -11.84 -2.92
CA ASP A 8 -4.30 -12.38 -1.65
C ASP A 8 -3.88 -13.85 -1.43
N SER A 9 -4.05 -14.65 -2.47
CA SER A 9 -3.69 -16.08 -2.49
C SER A 9 -2.19 -16.35 -2.49
N CYS A 10 -1.35 -15.35 -2.75
CA CYS A 10 0.12 -15.49 -2.79
C CYS A 10 0.80 -14.86 -1.56
N SER A 11 0.03 -14.50 -0.53
CA SER A 11 0.53 -13.82 0.68
C SER A 11 -0.34 -14.18 1.88
N SER A 12 -0.46 -15.48 2.09
CA SER A 12 -1.30 -16.09 3.12
C SER A 12 -0.73 -15.93 4.54
N LYS A 13 0.52 -15.46 4.67
CA LYS A 13 1.27 -15.47 5.93
C LYS A 13 1.87 -14.10 6.26
N THR A 14 2.22 -13.92 7.53
CA THR A 14 2.86 -12.70 8.05
C THR A 14 4.17 -13.04 8.74
N ARG A 15 5.18 -12.18 8.64
CA ARG A 15 6.42 -12.31 9.41
C ARG A 15 7.01 -10.95 9.75
N PRO A 16 7.87 -10.84 10.78
CA PRO A 16 8.67 -9.65 11.00
C PRO A 16 9.59 -9.37 9.80
N VAL A 17 9.76 -8.08 9.48
CA VAL A 17 10.64 -7.62 8.39
C VAL A 17 11.50 -6.45 8.89
N PRO A 18 12.31 -6.63 9.96
CA PRO A 18 13.16 -5.58 10.49
C PRO A 18 14.19 -5.10 9.46
N GLU A 19 14.61 -5.97 8.53
CA GLU A 19 15.57 -5.64 7.47
C GLU A 19 15.08 -4.54 6.52
N ARG A 20 13.79 -4.22 6.53
CA ARG A 20 13.19 -3.12 5.75
C ARG A 20 12.55 -2.04 6.62
N GLY A 21 12.91 -1.96 7.91
CA GLY A 21 12.43 -0.90 8.80
C GLY A 21 11.01 -1.07 9.33
N TRP A 22 10.38 -2.24 9.15
CA TRP A 22 9.05 -2.54 9.70
C TRP A 22 9.07 -2.97 11.18
N GLY A 23 10.27 -3.09 11.77
CA GLY A 23 10.44 -3.49 13.16
C GLY A 23 10.07 -4.97 13.41
N PRO A 24 9.82 -5.33 14.69
CA PRO A 24 9.52 -6.70 15.09
C PRO A 24 8.07 -7.11 14.83
N THR A 25 7.18 -6.17 14.50
CA THR A 25 5.76 -6.44 14.25
C THR A 25 5.58 -7.25 12.96
N PRO A 26 4.84 -8.38 12.98
CA PRO A 26 4.59 -9.15 11.77
C PRO A 26 3.81 -8.35 10.73
N VAL A 27 4.32 -8.32 9.51
CA VAL A 27 3.65 -7.72 8.35
C VAL A 27 3.41 -8.78 7.29
N ARG A 28 2.41 -8.54 6.44
CA ARG A 28 2.08 -9.44 5.33
C ARG A 28 3.23 -9.50 4.33
N VAL A 29 3.61 -10.71 3.93
CA VAL A 29 4.64 -10.96 2.92
C VAL A 29 4.13 -11.99 1.91
N CYS A 30 4.73 -12.06 0.73
CA CYS A 30 4.42 -13.15 -0.19
C CYS A 30 4.86 -14.50 0.36
N ASP A 31 4.20 -15.58 -0.05
CA ASP A 31 4.44 -16.93 0.48
C ASP A 31 5.90 -17.35 0.27
N ASN A 32 6.51 -17.01 -0.86
CA ASN A 32 7.93 -17.26 -1.13
C ASN A 32 8.86 -16.53 -0.14
N CYS A 33 8.53 -15.28 0.22
CA CYS A 33 9.30 -14.53 1.22
C CYS A 33 9.10 -15.02 2.65
N TYR A 34 7.98 -15.70 2.91
CA TYR A 34 7.75 -16.35 4.19
C TYR A 34 8.57 -17.64 4.30
N ASP A 35 8.60 -18.44 3.23
CA ASP A 35 9.26 -19.74 3.22
C ASP A 35 10.79 -19.63 3.09
N ASN A 36 11.31 -18.57 2.47
CA ASN A 36 12.75 -18.30 2.35
C ASN A 36 13.33 -17.67 3.64
N ARG A 37 13.51 -18.49 4.69
CA ARG A 37 14.12 -18.13 5.99
C ARG A 37 15.67 -18.08 5.98
N GLY A 38 16.30 -17.90 4.83
CA GLY A 38 17.76 -17.84 4.74
C GLY A 38 18.33 -16.45 5.06
N VAL A 39 18.77 -16.26 6.32
CA VAL A 39 20.00 -15.58 6.80
C VAL A 39 19.79 -15.16 8.28
N GLN A 40 20.76 -15.53 9.11
CA GLN A 40 20.75 -15.68 10.57
C GLN A 40 20.29 -14.44 11.36
N LEU A 41 19.37 -14.66 12.30
CA LEU A 41 19.23 -13.85 13.51
C LEU A 41 20.21 -14.41 14.54
N GLU A 42 21.39 -13.80 14.69
CA GLU A 42 22.09 -13.84 15.98
C GLU A 42 21.30 -12.93 16.93
N VAL A 43 20.41 -13.56 17.69
CA VAL A 43 19.78 -12.94 18.85
C VAL A 43 20.85 -12.93 19.93
N ALA A 44 21.46 -11.77 20.19
CA ALA A 44 22.24 -11.58 21.41
C ALA A 44 21.26 -11.63 22.58
N GLU A 45 21.32 -12.73 23.33
CA GLU A 45 20.68 -12.86 24.63
C GLU A 45 21.31 -11.83 25.58
N VAL A 46 20.51 -10.91 26.10
CA VAL A 46 20.91 -10.06 27.24
C VAL A 46 20.16 -10.57 28.45
N SER A 47 20.94 -11.05 29.41
CA SER A 47 20.53 -11.55 30.71
C SER A 47 19.80 -10.48 31.53
N THR A 48 18.85 -10.98 32.32
CA THR A 48 18.10 -10.25 33.33
C THR A 48 18.97 -10.01 34.56
N ASP A 49 19.23 -8.74 34.84
CA ASP A 49 19.77 -8.26 36.10
C ASP A 49 18.91 -7.05 36.50
N GLU A 50 18.15 -7.21 37.58
CA GLU A 50 17.21 -6.21 38.11
C GLU A 50 17.95 -5.00 38.66
N GLU A 51 17.57 -3.78 38.26
CA GLU A 51 17.16 -2.66 39.12
C GLU A 51 17.15 -1.32 38.37
N GLY A 52 16.07 -0.56 38.56
CA GLY A 52 16.02 0.87 38.26
C GLY A 52 15.63 1.22 36.83
N GLY A 53 14.35 1.56 36.63
CA GLY A 53 13.81 1.97 35.34
C GLY A 53 14.53 3.18 34.74
N THR A 54 14.91 3.06 33.47
CA THR A 54 15.23 4.19 32.60
C THR A 54 14.65 3.98 31.22
N VAL A 55 13.75 4.88 30.83
CA VAL A 55 13.32 5.12 29.45
C VAL A 55 14.57 5.43 28.63
N ILE A 56 14.80 4.73 27.50
CA ILE A 56 15.95 5.00 26.64
C ILE A 56 15.70 6.31 25.87
N ALA A 57 16.04 7.44 26.51
CA ALA A 57 16.16 8.74 25.88
C ALA A 57 17.38 8.76 24.95
N ARG A 58 17.20 9.28 23.73
CA ARG A 58 18.28 9.46 22.75
C ARG A 58 19.37 10.34 23.34
N LYS A 59 20.62 9.88 23.21
CA LYS A 59 21.85 10.54 23.69
C LYS A 59 22.02 11.91 23.01
N VAL A 60 21.90 12.98 23.78
CA VAL A 60 22.21 14.36 23.37
C VAL A 60 23.73 14.51 23.38
N GLY A 61 24.33 14.80 22.23
CA GLY A 61 25.64 15.44 22.15
C GLY A 61 25.42 16.94 22.01
N GLU A 62 25.88 17.72 23.00
CA GLU A 62 25.89 19.17 22.94
C GLU A 62 26.86 19.64 21.85
N ALA A 63 26.32 20.19 20.77
CA ALA A 63 27.03 21.09 19.88
C ALA A 63 26.16 22.32 19.67
N VAL A 64 26.56 23.41 20.32
CA VAL A 64 25.94 24.73 20.24
C VAL A 64 25.97 25.23 18.80
N GLN A 65 24.81 25.42 18.20
CA GLN A 65 24.62 26.39 17.12
C GLN A 65 23.31 27.13 17.38
N ASN A 66 23.45 28.38 17.82
CA ASN A 66 22.42 29.38 17.67
C ASN A 66 22.18 29.59 16.18
N THR A 67 21.18 28.92 15.62
CA THR A 67 20.59 29.32 14.36
C THR A 67 19.08 29.25 14.52
N LEU A 68 18.45 30.40 14.31
CA LEU A 68 17.02 30.61 14.17
C LEU A 68 16.52 29.73 13.01
N GLY A 69 16.31 28.44 13.27
CA GLY A 69 15.91 27.44 12.30
C GLY A 69 14.47 27.07 12.54
N ALA A 70 13.62 27.37 11.56
CA ALA A 70 12.17 27.16 11.62
C ALA A 70 11.78 25.82 12.27
N VAL A 71 11.04 25.91 13.37
CA VAL A 71 10.24 24.80 13.87
C VAL A 71 9.21 24.46 12.79
N VAL A 72 9.53 23.46 11.97
CA VAL A 72 8.53 22.80 11.13
C VAL A 72 7.66 22.03 12.10
N THR A 73 6.49 22.59 12.43
CA THR A 73 5.45 21.85 13.12
C THR A 73 5.13 20.64 12.26
N ALA A 74 5.39 19.44 12.76
CA ALA A 74 4.94 18.22 12.13
C ALA A 74 3.41 18.31 12.04
N ILE A 75 2.89 18.60 10.85
CA ILE A 75 1.45 18.64 10.62
C ILE A 75 1.02 17.18 10.67
N ASP A 76 0.23 16.82 11.67
CA ASP A 76 -0.51 15.57 11.72
C ASP A 76 -1.48 15.54 10.54
N ILE A 77 -0.99 15.11 9.38
CA ILE A 77 -1.81 14.90 8.20
C ILE A 77 -2.77 13.76 8.57
N PRO A 78 -4.08 14.02 8.65
CA PRO A 78 -5.03 12.99 9.06
C PRO A 78 -4.91 11.81 8.10
N LEU A 79 -4.90 10.59 8.65
CA LEU A 79 -4.76 9.33 7.90
C LEU A 79 -5.74 9.18 6.71
N GLY A 80 -6.86 9.91 6.73
CA GLY A 80 -7.79 10.03 5.60
C GLY A 80 -7.19 10.75 4.38
N LEU A 81 -6.43 11.83 4.58
CA LEU A 81 -5.83 12.64 3.51
C LEU A 81 -4.71 11.87 2.78
N VAL A 82 -4.01 10.97 3.47
CA VAL A 82 -2.96 10.10 2.87
C VAL A 82 -3.56 9.01 1.99
N LYS A 83 -4.79 8.54 2.26
CA LYS A 83 -5.45 7.49 1.46
C LYS A 83 -5.90 7.98 0.08
N ASP A 84 -6.27 9.25 -0.02
CA ASP A 84 -6.62 9.87 -1.31
C ASP A 84 -5.37 10.27 -2.10
N ALA A 85 -4.29 10.68 -1.43
CA ALA A 85 -3.02 11.04 -2.07
C ALA A 85 -2.35 9.87 -2.81
N ALA A 86 -2.61 8.63 -2.40
CA ALA A 86 -2.05 7.43 -3.04
C ALA A 86 -2.84 6.96 -4.29
N ARG A 87 -4.05 7.48 -4.53
CA ARG A 87 -4.85 7.09 -5.70
C ARG A 87 -4.46 7.92 -6.92
N PRO A 88 -4.43 7.32 -8.13
CA PRO A 88 -4.19 8.09 -9.34
C PRO A 88 -5.23 9.21 -9.50
N ALA A 89 -4.79 10.42 -9.83
CA ALA A 89 -5.66 11.61 -9.90
C ALA A 89 -6.81 11.49 -10.91
N TYR A 90 -6.71 10.60 -11.91
CA TYR A 90 -7.76 10.37 -12.91
C TYR A 90 -8.85 9.39 -12.44
N TRP A 91 -8.71 8.78 -11.26
CA TRP A 91 -9.74 7.91 -10.70
C TRP A 91 -10.85 8.72 -10.07
N VAL A 92 -12.09 8.33 -10.39
CA VAL A 92 -13.26 8.88 -9.70
C VAL A 92 -13.22 8.39 -8.24
N PRO A 93 -13.35 9.28 -7.24
CA PRO A 93 -13.41 8.88 -5.84
C PRO A 93 -14.56 7.90 -5.55
N ASP A 94 -14.32 6.93 -4.67
CA ASP A 94 -15.28 5.85 -4.36
C ASP A 94 -16.65 6.36 -3.91
N HIS A 95 -16.69 7.51 -3.23
CA HIS A 95 -17.94 8.10 -2.73
C HIS A 95 -18.80 8.72 -3.85
N GLU A 96 -18.19 9.12 -4.98
CA GLU A 96 -18.90 9.64 -6.16
C GLU A 96 -19.41 8.51 -7.07
N ILE A 97 -18.86 7.31 -6.96
CA ILE A 97 -19.25 6.13 -7.74
C ILE A 97 -20.52 5.52 -7.12
N LEU A 98 -21.70 6.00 -7.50
CA LEU A 98 -22.98 5.47 -7.02
C LEU A 98 -23.52 4.33 -7.88
N HIS A 99 -23.20 4.34 -9.17
CA HIS A 99 -23.68 3.36 -10.14
C HIS A 99 -22.53 2.87 -11.03
N CYS A 100 -22.62 1.63 -11.53
CA CYS A 100 -21.69 1.13 -12.52
C CYS A 100 -21.72 2.04 -13.77
N HIS A 101 -20.55 2.50 -14.21
CA HIS A 101 -20.44 3.44 -15.33
C HIS A 101 -20.88 2.83 -16.67
N ASN A 102 -20.92 1.50 -16.79
CA ASN A 102 -21.40 0.80 -17.99
C ASN A 102 -22.89 0.39 -17.86
N CYS A 103 -23.21 -0.51 -16.92
CA CYS A 103 -24.56 -1.09 -16.83
C CYS A 103 -25.54 -0.32 -15.93
N ARG A 104 -25.08 0.76 -15.28
CA ARG A 104 -25.87 1.63 -14.39
C ARG A 104 -26.50 0.95 -13.17
N LYS A 105 -26.17 -0.31 -12.87
CA LYS A 105 -26.53 -0.96 -11.60
C LYS A 105 -26.02 -0.12 -10.43
N GLU A 106 -26.88 0.13 -9.44
CA GLU A 106 -26.52 0.83 -8.20
C GLU A 106 -25.60 -0.06 -7.36
N PHE A 107 -24.53 0.54 -6.82
CA PHE A 107 -23.65 -0.16 -5.90
C PHE A 107 -24.28 -0.22 -4.51
N ASN A 108 -24.20 -1.39 -3.89
CA ASN A 108 -24.65 -1.62 -2.53
C ASN A 108 -23.65 -2.55 -1.83
N ILE A 109 -23.92 -2.92 -0.58
CA ILE A 109 -22.99 -3.73 0.24
C ILE A 109 -22.65 -5.08 -0.42
N LYS A 110 -23.51 -5.63 -1.27
CA LYS A 110 -23.28 -6.89 -1.99
C LYS A 110 -22.58 -6.71 -3.34
N LEU A 111 -22.50 -5.49 -3.87
CA LEU A 111 -21.90 -5.21 -5.17
C LEU A 111 -20.67 -4.33 -5.00
N SER A 112 -19.48 -4.93 -5.07
CA SER A 112 -18.20 -4.24 -4.94
C SER A 112 -17.94 -3.27 -6.10
N LYS A 113 -17.33 -2.12 -5.79
CA LYS A 113 -16.87 -1.13 -6.76
C LYS A 113 -15.48 -1.50 -7.27
N HIS A 114 -15.25 -1.34 -8.58
CA HIS A 114 -13.95 -1.56 -9.20
C HIS A 114 -13.59 -0.43 -10.17
N HIS A 115 -12.37 0.09 -10.08
CA HIS A 115 -11.88 1.08 -11.04
C HIS A 115 -11.29 0.43 -12.28
N CYS A 116 -11.57 1.01 -13.44
CA CYS A 116 -10.82 0.74 -14.66
C CYS A 116 -9.48 1.49 -14.61
N ARG A 117 -8.36 0.78 -14.74
CA ARG A 117 -7.02 1.39 -14.70
C ARG A 117 -6.69 2.26 -15.93
N ALA A 118 -7.50 2.20 -16.99
CA ALA A 118 -7.34 3.06 -18.16
C ALA A 118 -8.14 4.36 -18.09
N CYS A 119 -9.43 4.28 -17.73
CA CYS A 119 -10.32 5.46 -17.72
C CYS A 119 -10.66 6.01 -16.32
N GLY A 120 -10.34 5.30 -15.24
CA GLY A 120 -10.56 5.74 -13.86
C GLY A 120 -12.01 5.71 -13.36
N GLN A 121 -12.98 5.35 -14.21
CA GLN A 121 -14.39 5.23 -13.83
C GLN A 121 -14.66 3.95 -13.00
N GLY A 122 -15.77 3.94 -12.27
CA GLY A 122 -16.21 2.81 -11.44
C GLY A 122 -17.13 1.82 -12.15
N PHE A 123 -16.89 0.53 -11.97
CA PHE A 123 -17.59 -0.57 -12.62
C PHE A 123 -17.88 -1.72 -11.65
N CYS A 124 -18.93 -2.49 -11.93
CA CYS A 124 -19.14 -3.78 -11.29
C CYS A 124 -18.19 -4.82 -11.90
N ASP A 125 -18.10 -6.00 -11.27
CA ASP A 125 -17.19 -7.05 -11.71
C ASP A 125 -17.53 -7.53 -13.13
N GLU A 126 -18.81 -7.70 -13.47
CA GLU A 126 -19.22 -8.18 -14.79
C GLU A 126 -18.83 -7.20 -15.92
N CYS A 127 -18.86 -5.90 -15.64
CA CYS A 127 -18.49 -4.86 -16.61
C CYS A 127 -16.98 -4.59 -16.71
N SER A 128 -16.17 -5.23 -15.86
CA SER A 128 -14.73 -4.99 -15.77
C SER A 128 -13.92 -6.25 -15.45
N HIS A 129 -14.37 -7.42 -15.89
CA HIS A 129 -13.74 -8.71 -15.57
C HIS A 129 -12.36 -8.89 -16.24
N GLU A 130 -12.13 -8.21 -17.36
CA GLU A 130 -10.91 -8.35 -18.16
C GLU A 130 -9.70 -7.65 -17.54
N ARG A 131 -8.51 -8.19 -17.87
CA ARG A 131 -7.22 -7.61 -17.50
C ARG A 131 -6.37 -7.33 -18.73
N ARG A 132 -5.78 -6.13 -18.78
CA ARG A 132 -4.93 -5.66 -19.87
C ARG A 132 -3.90 -4.68 -19.33
N ALA A 133 -2.68 -4.67 -19.90
CA ALA A 133 -1.69 -3.66 -19.57
C ALA A 133 -2.19 -2.28 -20.01
N VAL A 134 -1.79 -1.23 -19.27
CA VAL A 134 -2.10 0.17 -19.58
C VAL A 134 -0.80 0.98 -19.45
N PRO A 135 0.18 0.78 -20.36
CA PRO A 135 1.46 1.47 -20.30
C PRO A 135 1.35 3.00 -20.31
N SER A 136 0.32 3.58 -20.97
CA SER A 136 0.13 5.04 -20.97
C SER A 136 -0.14 5.63 -19.58
N ARG A 137 -0.56 4.78 -18.64
CA ARG A 137 -0.82 5.12 -17.24
C ARG A 137 0.21 4.52 -16.29
N GLY A 138 1.30 3.94 -16.80
CA GLY A 138 2.36 3.30 -16.02
C GLY A 138 2.02 1.92 -15.47
N TRP A 139 1.04 1.23 -16.05
CA TRP A 139 0.70 -0.15 -15.69
C TRP A 139 1.28 -1.12 -16.73
N ASP A 140 2.54 -1.52 -16.55
CA ASP A 140 3.24 -2.40 -17.50
C ASP A 140 2.75 -3.86 -17.43
N HIS A 141 2.05 -4.24 -16.37
CA HIS A 141 1.46 -5.56 -16.18
C HIS A 141 -0.06 -5.54 -16.38
N PRO A 142 -0.70 -6.69 -16.69
CA PRO A 142 -2.15 -6.75 -16.86
C PRO A 142 -2.92 -6.30 -15.61
N VAL A 143 -3.69 -5.22 -15.76
CA VAL A 143 -4.54 -4.64 -14.71
C VAL A 143 -6.00 -4.61 -15.16
N ARG A 144 -6.92 -4.49 -14.21
CA ARG A 144 -8.36 -4.52 -14.50
C ARG A 144 -8.77 -3.35 -15.41
N VAL A 145 -9.46 -3.65 -16.50
CA VAL A 145 -10.01 -2.66 -17.41
C VAL A 145 -11.50 -2.92 -17.64
N CYS A 146 -12.28 -1.86 -17.89
CA CYS A 146 -13.67 -2.04 -18.29
C CYS A 146 -13.76 -2.60 -19.72
N PHE A 147 -14.89 -3.21 -20.03
CA PHE A 147 -15.18 -3.77 -21.36
C PHE A 147 -14.86 -2.80 -22.52
N ASN A 148 -15.27 -1.54 -22.38
CA ASN A 148 -15.07 -0.52 -23.42
C ASN A 148 -13.59 -0.19 -23.63
N CYS A 149 -12.78 -0.16 -22.55
CA CYS A 149 -11.34 0.06 -22.68
C CYS A 149 -10.66 -1.19 -23.24
N ASN A 150 -11.06 -2.38 -22.82
CA ASN A 150 -10.48 -3.63 -23.31
C ASN A 150 -10.63 -3.80 -24.83
N LYS A 151 -11.74 -3.33 -25.41
CA LYS A 151 -12.01 -3.38 -26.85
C LYS A 151 -11.24 -2.37 -27.71
N LYS A 152 -10.57 -1.38 -27.12
CA LYS A 152 -9.83 -0.39 -27.91
C LYS A 152 -8.60 -1.05 -28.57
N PRO A 153 -8.37 -0.84 -29.87
CA PRO A 153 -7.16 -1.34 -30.52
C PRO A 153 -5.93 -0.57 -30.04
N GLY A 154 -4.76 -1.20 -30.08
CA GLY A 154 -3.48 -0.59 -29.69
C GLY A 154 -3.28 -0.44 -28.19
N ASP A 155 -2.13 0.08 -27.78
CA ASP A 155 -1.78 0.19 -26.36
C ASP A 155 -2.66 1.22 -25.63
N LEU A 156 -2.96 0.91 -24.36
CA LEU A 156 -3.79 1.74 -23.49
C LEU A 156 -2.98 2.61 -22.55
#